data_AF-A0A1J5P2X2-F1
#
_entry.id   AF-A0A1J5P2X2-F1
#
_cell.length_a   1.000
_cell.length_b   1.000
_cell.length_c   1.000
_cell.angle_alpha   90.00
_cell.angle_beta   90.00
_cell.angle_gamma   90.00
#
_symmetry.space_group_name_H-M   'P 1'
#
loop_
_entity.id
_entity.type
_entity.pdbx_description
1 polymer ?
#
loop_
_entity_poly.entity_id
_entity_poly.type
_entity_poly.pdbx_seq_one_letter_code
_entity_poly.pdbx_strand_id
1 'polypeptide(L)'
;MRPLAGEETCCGFGGTFCVKYPAISNAIVDEKAAAVEATGADLLLGGDLGCLLNMAGKLHRRGAKVQVYHAAEVLAGMGDEPAIGGDA
;
A
#
# COMPACT_ATOMS: atom_id res chain seq x y z
N MET A 1 -7.50 -2.13 14.72
CA MET A 1 -7.40 -1.43 13.42
C MET A 1 -7.46 0.06 13.68
N ARG A 2 -6.62 0.86 13.01
CA ARG A 2 -6.70 2.33 13.08
C ARG A 2 -6.72 2.93 11.67
N PRO A 3 -7.42 4.05 11.47
CA PRO A 3 -7.34 4.81 10.23
C PRO A 3 -5.92 5.29 9.95
N LEU A 4 -5.56 5.37 8.68
CA LEU A 4 -4.25 5.87 8.25
C LEU A 4 -4.29 7.40 8.19
N ALA A 5 -3.25 8.07 8.66
CA ALA A 5 -3.15 9.53 8.50
C ALA A 5 -3.23 9.89 7.00
N GLY A 6 -4.16 10.78 6.64
CA GLY A 6 -4.45 11.15 5.25
C GLY A 6 -5.08 10.02 4.43
N GLU A 7 -5.86 9.11 5.02
CA GLU A 7 -6.54 7.99 4.32
C GLU A 7 -7.40 8.43 3.13
N GLU A 8 -7.98 9.62 3.18
CA GLU A 8 -8.75 10.21 2.07
C GLU A 8 -7.85 10.76 0.93
N THR A 9 -6.53 10.73 1.10
CA THR A 9 -5.59 11.15 0.05
C THR A 9 -5.25 9.99 -0.87
N CYS A 10 -5.26 10.27 -2.18
CA CYS A 10 -4.95 9.32 -3.23
C CYS A 10 -3.58 8.64 -3.01
N CYS A 11 -3.47 7.35 -3.38
CA CYS A 11 -2.22 6.58 -3.29
C CYS A 11 -1.21 6.92 -4.41
N GLY A 12 -1.60 7.69 -5.42
CA GLY A 12 -0.76 8.07 -6.56
C GLY A 12 -0.76 7.12 -7.76
N PHE A 13 -1.52 6.01 -7.75
CA PHE A 13 -1.55 5.06 -8.87
C PHE A 13 -2.26 5.65 -10.11
N GLY A 14 -3.57 5.94 -10.02
CA GLY A 14 -4.33 6.67 -11.05
C GLY A 14 -4.27 6.13 -12.50
N GLY A 15 -3.88 4.88 -12.71
CA GLY A 15 -3.74 4.28 -14.04
C GLY A 15 -2.74 5.02 -14.93
N THR A 16 -3.19 5.66 -16.01
CA THR A 16 -2.28 6.40 -16.92
C THR A 16 -1.58 7.58 -16.25
N PHE A 17 -2.10 8.07 -15.13
CA PHE A 17 -1.47 9.14 -14.35
C PHE A 17 -0.05 8.76 -13.91
N CYS A 18 0.17 7.57 -13.33
CA CYS A 18 1.50 7.18 -12.87
C CYS A 18 2.52 7.02 -14.00
N VAL A 19 2.04 6.67 -15.21
CA VAL A 19 2.90 6.56 -16.40
C VAL A 19 3.25 7.92 -16.98
N LYS A 20 2.28 8.85 -17.05
CA LYS A 20 2.47 10.19 -17.62
C LYS A 20 3.22 11.12 -16.68
N TYR A 21 3.02 10.98 -15.38
CA TYR A 21 3.58 11.85 -14.34
C TYR A 21 4.29 11.04 -13.26
N PRO A 22 5.34 10.28 -13.62
CA PRO A 22 5.97 9.33 -12.70
C PRO A 22 6.62 10.00 -11.48
N ALA A 23 7.16 11.22 -11.64
CA ALA A 23 7.73 11.96 -10.51
C ALA A 23 6.67 12.36 -9.48
N ILE A 24 5.49 12.81 -9.94
CA ILE A 24 4.39 13.23 -9.07
C ILE A 24 3.77 12.00 -8.39
N SER A 25 3.49 10.95 -9.17
CA SER A 25 2.98 9.69 -8.65
C SER A 25 3.89 9.10 -7.57
N ASN A 26 5.22 9.12 -7.80
CA ASN A 26 6.19 8.64 -6.83
C ASN A 26 6.20 9.48 -5.54
N ALA A 27 6.11 10.81 -5.64
CA ALA A 27 6.06 11.68 -4.47
C ALA A 27 4.82 11.40 -3.60
N ILE A 28 3.66 11.20 -4.23
CA ILE A 28 2.40 10.88 -3.54
C ILE A 28 2.52 9.55 -2.79
N VAL A 29 2.98 8.48 -3.47
CA VAL A 29 3.09 7.17 -2.82
C VAL A 29 4.24 7.11 -1.80
N ASP A 30 5.28 7.95 -1.93
CA ASP A 30 6.32 8.13 -0.90
C ASP A 30 5.73 8.68 0.40
N GLU A 31 4.96 9.77 0.32
CA GLU A 31 4.28 10.33 1.49
C GLU A 31 3.36 9.30 2.13
N LYS A 32 2.65 8.53 1.30
CA LYS A 32 1.73 7.51 1.79
C LYS A 32 2.44 6.33 2.46
N ALA A 33 3.55 5.87 1.90
CA ALA A 33 4.40 4.84 2.50
C ALA A 33 5.00 5.33 3.83
N ALA A 34 5.47 6.58 3.90
CA ALA A 34 5.98 7.17 5.13
C ALA A 34 4.89 7.25 6.22
N ALA A 35 3.66 7.61 5.86
CA ALA A 35 2.54 7.60 6.79
C ALA A 35 2.23 6.20 7.32
N VAL A 36 2.31 5.17 6.46
CA VAL A 36 2.14 3.76 6.86
C VAL A 36 3.25 3.34 7.82
N GLU A 37 4.52 3.61 7.49
CA GLU A 37 5.66 3.25 8.36
C GLU A 37 5.61 3.97 9.70
N ALA A 38 5.21 5.25 9.73
CA ALA A 38 5.01 6.01 10.96
C ALA A 38 3.93 5.41 11.87
N THR A 39 3.08 4.54 11.34
CA THR A 39 2.14 3.80 12.18
C THR A 39 2.80 2.67 12.98
N GLY A 40 3.96 2.16 12.57
CA GLY A 40 4.54 0.94 13.16
C GLY A 40 3.63 -0.28 13.08
N ALA A 41 2.63 -0.28 12.19
CA ALA A 41 1.75 -1.42 11.99
C ALA A 41 2.45 -2.48 11.14
N ASP A 42 2.25 -3.75 11.48
CA ASP A 42 2.75 -4.88 10.69
C ASP A 42 1.89 -5.15 9.45
N LEU A 43 0.66 -4.63 9.42
CA LEU A 43 -0.35 -4.92 8.41
C LEU A 43 -1.01 -3.64 7.87
N LEU A 44 -1.06 -3.50 6.55
CA LEU A 44 -1.85 -2.50 5.84
C LEU A 44 -3.03 -3.17 5.12
N LEU A 45 -4.24 -2.69 5.41
CA LEU A 45 -5.46 -3.14 4.76
C LEU A 45 -6.04 -2.05 3.86
N GLY A 46 -6.57 -2.45 2.72
CA GLY A 46 -7.32 -1.56 1.82
C GLY A 46 -8.39 -2.28 1.03
N GLY A 47 -9.17 -1.51 0.27
CA GLY A 47 -10.30 -2.01 -0.53
C GLY A 47 -10.09 -1.88 -2.04
N ASP A 48 -8.93 -1.41 -2.50
CA ASP A 48 -8.62 -1.26 -3.93
C ASP A 48 -7.26 -1.88 -4.25
N LEU A 49 -7.26 -2.90 -5.11
CA LEU A 49 -6.05 -3.62 -5.48
C LEU A 49 -5.02 -2.75 -6.20
N GLY A 50 -5.45 -1.77 -7.01
CA GLY A 50 -4.52 -0.87 -7.70
C GLY A 50 -3.75 0.02 -6.71
N CYS A 51 -4.45 0.55 -5.71
CA CYS A 51 -3.85 1.30 -4.62
C CYS A 51 -2.88 0.43 -3.81
N LEU A 52 -3.32 -0.78 -3.43
CA LEU A 52 -2.54 -1.70 -2.63
C LEU A 52 -1.27 -2.14 -3.37
N LEU A 53 -1.35 -2.47 -4.65
CA LEU A 53 -0.19 -2.83 -5.47
C LEU A 53 0.84 -1.69 -5.52
N ASN A 54 0.38 -0.45 -5.70
CA ASN A 54 1.27 0.71 -5.76
C ASN A 54 1.97 0.96 -4.42
N MET A 55 1.22 0.92 -3.31
CA MET A 55 1.75 1.10 -1.96
C MET A 55 2.67 -0.06 -1.55
N ALA A 56 2.27 -1.31 -1.79
CA ALA A 56 3.07 -2.49 -1.51
C ALA A 56 4.40 -2.45 -2.25
N GLY A 57 4.39 -2.14 -3.56
CA GLY A 57 5.61 -1.99 -4.33
C GLY A 57 6.52 -0.89 -3.80
N LYS A 58 5.95 0.23 -3.33
CA LYS A 58 6.72 1.33 -2.72
C LYS A 58 7.33 0.92 -1.37
N LEU A 59 6.54 0.31 -0.50
CA LEU A 59 6.97 -0.20 0.81
C LEU A 59 8.08 -1.25 0.65
N HIS A 60 7.92 -2.18 -0.28
CA HIS A 60 8.94 -3.18 -0.60
C HIS A 60 10.26 -2.53 -1.03
N ARG A 61 10.22 -1.56 -1.96
CA ARG A 61 11.43 -0.82 -2.39
C ARG A 61 12.10 -0.01 -1.27
N ARG A 62 11.36 0.34 -0.22
CA ARG A 62 11.89 1.01 0.98
C ARG A 62 12.44 0.02 2.02
N GLY A 63 12.26 -1.29 1.81
CA GLY A 63 12.63 -2.31 2.78
C GLY A 63 11.70 -2.38 4.00
N ALA A 64 10.48 -1.86 3.88
CA ALA A 64 9.49 -1.94 4.95
C ALA A 64 9.04 -3.40 5.15
N LYS A 65 8.79 -3.78 6.41
CA LYS A 65 8.29 -5.11 6.78
C LYS A 65 6.77 -5.22 6.79
N VAL A 66 6.07 -4.15 6.42
CA VAL A 66 4.61 -4.08 6.46
C VAL A 66 4.04 -5.00 5.40
N GLN A 67 3.20 -5.94 5.81
CA GLN A 67 2.45 -6.80 4.91
C GLN A 67 1.19 -6.08 4.42
N VAL A 68 0.90 -6.19 3.13
CA VAL A 68 -0.22 -5.49 2.49
C VAL A 68 -1.24 -6.50 1.99
N TYR A 69 -2.50 -6.36 2.42
CA TYR A 69 -3.61 -7.22 1.98
C TYR A 69 -4.84 -6.41 1.64
N HIS A 70 -5.66 -6.97 0.76
CA HIS A 70 -7.04 -6.54 0.59
C HIS A 70 -7.86 -7.01 1.80
N ALA A 71 -8.79 -6.16 2.28
CA ALA A 71 -9.61 -6.50 3.44
C ALA A 71 -10.41 -7.79 3.25
N ALA A 72 -10.84 -8.09 2.01
CA ALA A 72 -11.53 -9.33 1.69
C ALA A 72 -10.66 -10.60 1.87
N GLU A 73 -9.35 -10.55 1.63
CA GLU A 73 -8.45 -11.70 1.80
C GLU A 73 -8.40 -12.09 3.28
N VAL A 74 -8.24 -11.10 4.16
CA VAL A 74 -8.24 -11.31 5.60
C VAL A 74 -9.59 -11.84 6.08
N LEU A 75 -10.70 -11.29 5.57
CA LEU A 75 -12.05 -11.78 5.90
C LEU A 75 -12.31 -13.20 5.40
N ALA A 76 -11.67 -13.61 4.30
CA ALA A 76 -11.73 -14.96 3.76
C ALA A 76 -10.80 -15.96 4.47
N GLY A 77 -10.02 -15.52 5.47
CA GLY A 77 -9.07 -16.37 6.19
C GLY A 77 -7.73 -16.57 5.46
N MET A 78 -7.41 -15.74 4.47
CA MET A 78 -6.19 -15.82 3.66
C MET A 78 -5.07 -14.90 4.18
N GLY A 79 -5.16 -14.44 5.43
CA GLY A 79 -4.17 -13.52 6.02
C GLY A 79 -2.78 -14.13 6.25
N ASP A 80 -2.67 -15.46 6.14
CA ASP A 80 -1.41 -16.21 6.28
C ASP A 80 -0.79 -16.58 4.91
N GLU A 81 -1.47 -16.26 3.80
CA GLU A 81 -0.93 -16.42 2.46
C GLU A 81 0.04 -15.27 2.12
N PRO A 82 0.89 -15.38 1.08
CA PRO A 82 1.79 -14.31 0.70
C PRO A 82 1.07 -12.97 0.49
N ALA A 83 1.58 -11.92 1.14
CA ALA A 83 1.04 -10.57 1.01
C ALA A 83 1.20 -10.04 -0.43
N ILE A 84 0.44 -9.01 -0.78
CA ILE A 84 0.58 -8.33 -2.08
C ILE A 84 2.01 -7.81 -2.21
N GLY A 85 2.73 -8.28 -3.24
CA GLY A 85 4.13 -7.90 -3.46
C GLY A 85 5.14 -8.53 -2.49
N GLY A 86 4.72 -9.50 -1.67
CA GLY A 86 5.59 -10.36 -0.87
C GLY A 86 6.14 -11.53 -1.69
N ASP A 87 7.27 -12.07 -1.25
CA ASP A 87 7.84 -13.30 -1.82
C ASP A 87 6.96 -14.51 -1.46
N ALA A 88 6.86 -15.47 -2.39
CA ALA A 88 6.11 -16.72 -2.22
C ALA A 88 6.90 -17.81 -1.50
#